data_AF-A0A1W1EBR7-F1
#
_entry.id   AF-A0A1W1EBR7-F1
#
_cell.length_a   1.000
_cell.length_b   1.000
_cell.length_c   1.000
_cell.angle_alpha   90.00
_cell.angle_beta   90.00
_cell.angle_gamma   90.00
#
_symmetry.space_group_name_H-M   'P 1'
#
loop_
_entity.id
_entity.type
_entity.pdbx_description
1 polymer ?
#
loop_
_entity_poly.entity_id
_entity_poly.type
_entity_poly.pdbx_seq_one_letter_code
_entity_poly.pdbx_strand_id
1 'polypeptide(L)'
;MSQEQTRDENFYKRADAHIALANNQIDEGQINPVLSNDSLLYGAARFNSWIVAASFKNGEDMKNDKENALNYFTNAYRAMLEEHLDDYIKNFNSYMGPKES
;
A
#
# COMPACT_ATOMS: atom_id res chain seq x y z
N MET A 1 10.63 17.83 6.67
CA MET A 1 9.51 17.36 7.53
C MET A 1 9.86 15.97 8.00
N SER A 2 9.96 15.75 9.31
CA SER A 2 10.40 14.49 9.93
C SER A 2 9.38 13.36 9.73
N GLN A 3 9.88 12.13 9.68
CA GLN A 3 9.22 10.88 9.31
C GLN A 3 8.15 10.37 10.32
N GLU A 4 7.31 11.26 10.83
CA GLU A 4 6.23 10.88 11.73
C GLU A 4 4.99 11.69 11.34
N GLN A 5 4.47 11.41 10.14
CA GLN A 5 3.05 11.65 9.90
C GLN A 5 2.33 10.66 10.83
N THR A 6 1.91 11.18 11.98
CA THR A 6 1.34 10.46 13.11
C THR A 6 0.22 9.55 12.60
N ARG A 7 0.49 8.24 12.55
CA ARG A 7 -0.53 7.23 12.24
C ARG A 7 -1.60 7.38 13.32
N ASP A 8 -2.74 7.97 12.97
CA ASP A 8 -3.84 8.14 13.92
C ASP A 8 -4.41 6.77 14.33
N GLU A 9 -5.20 6.74 15.41
CA GLU A 9 -5.79 5.50 15.94
C GLU A 9 -6.63 4.72 14.92
N ASN A 10 -7.10 5.39 13.85
CA ASN A 10 -7.90 4.80 12.79
C ASN A 10 -7.08 4.49 11.53
N PHE A 11 -5.78 4.78 11.50
CA PHE A 11 -4.90 4.48 10.36
C PHE A 11 -4.98 3.00 9.98
N TYR A 12 -4.78 2.12 10.98
CA TYR A 12 -4.84 0.67 10.78
C TYR A 12 -6.23 0.21 10.34
N LYS A 13 -7.30 0.77 10.93
CA LYS A 13 -8.68 0.44 10.51
C LYS A 13 -8.94 0.77 9.04
N ARG A 14 -8.38 1.89 8.54
CA ARG A 14 -8.50 2.25 7.11
C ARG A 14 -7.67 1.33 6.22
N ALA A 15 -6.47 0.95 6.65
CA ALA A 15 -5.65 -0.02 5.93
C ALA A 15 -6.33 -1.39 5.84
N ASP A 16 -6.87 -1.88 6.97
CA ASP A 16 -7.60 -3.14 7.05
C ASP A 16 -8.85 -3.15 6.17
N ALA A 17 -9.54 -2.02 6.03
CA ALA A 17 -10.70 -1.92 5.14
C ALA A 17 -10.33 -2.16 3.66
N HIS A 18 -9.12 -1.77 3.24
CA HIS A 18 -8.63 -2.08 1.89
C HIS A 18 -8.30 -3.57 1.72
N ILE A 19 -7.68 -4.17 2.74
CA ILE A 19 -7.38 -5.62 2.76
C ILE A 19 -8.67 -6.44 2.76
N ALA A 20 -9.66 -6.05 3.57
CA ALA A 20 -10.95 -6.73 3.64
C ALA A 20 -11.67 -6.72 2.29
N LEU A 21 -11.62 -5.61 1.55
CA LEU A 21 -12.17 -5.54 0.20
C LEU A 21 -11.44 -6.50 -0.76
N ALA A 22 -10.11 -6.53 -0.71
CA ALA A 22 -9.31 -7.45 -1.54
C ALA A 22 -9.62 -8.92 -1.22
N ASN A 23 -9.72 -9.28 0.07
CA ASN A 23 -10.08 -10.62 0.51
C ASN A 23 -11.48 -11.02 0.03
N ASN A 24 -12.47 -10.13 0.12
CA ASN A 24 -13.82 -10.41 -0.39
C ASN A 24 -13.81 -10.72 -1.90
N GLN A 25 -13.01 -10.01 -2.69
CA GLN A 25 -12.87 -10.27 -4.14
C GLN A 25 -12.26 -11.65 -4.42
N ILE A 26 -11.35 -12.11 -3.56
CA ILE A 26 -10.75 -13.44 -3.65
C ILE A 26 -11.78 -14.52 -3.27
N ASP A 27 -12.45 -14.34 -2.12
CA ASP A 27 -13.36 -15.32 -1.52
C ASP A 27 -14.66 -15.50 -2.33
N GLU A 28 -15.12 -14.45 -3.01
CA GLU A 28 -16.25 -14.53 -3.96
C GLU A 28 -15.91 -15.33 -5.23
N GLY A 29 -14.72 -15.93 -5.32
CA GLY A 29 -14.26 -16.75 -6.44
C GLY A 29 -14.05 -15.94 -7.72
N GLN A 30 -14.00 -14.61 -7.62
CA GLN A 30 -13.92 -13.73 -8.80
C GLN A 30 -12.52 -13.75 -9.41
N ILE A 31 -11.47 -13.81 -8.58
CA ILE A 31 -10.07 -13.69 -9.01
C ILE A 31 -9.10 -14.40 -8.05
N ASN A 32 -7.93 -14.78 -8.55
CA ASN A 32 -6.84 -15.27 -7.70
C ASN A 32 -6.19 -14.12 -6.89
N PRO A 33 -5.45 -14.41 -5.80
CA PRO A 33 -4.83 -13.39 -4.95
C PRO A 33 -3.87 -12.43 -5.69
N VAL A 34 -3.18 -12.90 -6.73
CA VAL A 34 -2.25 -12.07 -7.52
C VAL A 34 -3.01 -10.99 -8.28
N LEU A 35 -4.11 -11.35 -8.95
CA LEU A 35 -4.95 -10.38 -9.68
C LEU A 35 -5.65 -9.38 -8.74
N SER A 36 -6.01 -9.81 -7.53
CA SER A 36 -6.56 -8.90 -6.51
C SER A 36 -5.50 -7.90 -6.04
N ASN A 37 -4.27 -8.37 -5.79
CA ASN A 37 -3.14 -7.50 -5.48
C ASN A 37 -2.83 -6.49 -6.60
N ASP A 38 -2.83 -6.91 -7.86
CA ASP A 38 -2.62 -6.01 -9.00
C ASP A 38 -3.69 -4.91 -9.05
N SER A 39 -4.94 -5.27 -8.75
CA SER A 39 -6.05 -4.32 -8.66
C SER A 39 -5.87 -3.32 -7.50
N LEU A 40 -5.40 -3.79 -6.35
CA LEU A 40 -5.11 -2.95 -5.19
C LEU A 40 -3.99 -1.93 -5.48
N LEU A 41 -2.88 -2.40 -6.09
CA LEU A 41 -1.76 -1.53 -6.48
C LEU A 41 -2.19 -0.50 -7.52
N TYR A 42 -2.97 -0.91 -8.52
CA TYR A 42 -3.50 0.00 -9.54
C TYR A 42 -4.45 1.06 -8.93
N GLY A 43 -5.32 0.65 -8.01
CA GLY A 43 -6.20 1.54 -7.27
C GLY A 43 -5.43 2.57 -6.44
N ALA A 44 -4.42 2.13 -5.70
CA ALA A 44 -3.54 3.00 -4.93
C ALA A 44 -2.81 4.01 -5.83
N ALA A 45 -2.27 3.57 -6.96
CA ALA A 45 -1.59 4.44 -7.92
C ALA A 45 -2.51 5.54 -8.47
N ARG A 46 -3.77 5.20 -8.80
CA ARG A 46 -4.78 6.18 -9.26
C ARG A 46 -5.13 7.19 -8.19
N PHE A 47 -5.36 6.73 -6.96
CA PHE A 47 -5.67 7.60 -5.84
C PHE A 47 -4.50 8.54 -5.52
N ASN A 48 -3.28 8.02 -5.46
CA ASN A 48 -2.07 8.82 -5.22
C ASN A 48 -1.85 9.84 -6.35
N SER A 49 -2.11 9.47 -7.61
CA SER A 49 -2.04 10.40 -8.74
C SER A 49 -3.00 11.58 -8.58
N TRP A 50 -4.20 11.34 -8.07
CA TRP A 50 -5.16 12.40 -7.76
C TRP A 50 -4.68 13.30 -6.61
N ILE A 51 -4.13 12.72 -5.53
CA ILE A 51 -3.54 13.50 -4.41
C ILE A 51 -2.44 14.44 -4.91
N VAL A 52 -1.54 13.95 -5.76
CA VAL A 52 -0.49 14.75 -6.39
C VAL A 52 -1.12 15.86 -7.22
N ALA A 53 -2.00 15.52 -8.16
CA ALA A 53 -2.63 16.50 -9.05
C ALA A 53 -3.37 17.60 -8.27
N ALA A 54 -4.07 17.25 -7.18
CA ALA A 54 -4.78 18.19 -6.32
C ALA A 54 -3.86 19.16 -5.57
N SER A 55 -2.56 18.86 -5.49
CA SER A 55 -1.55 19.69 -4.82
C SER A 55 -0.91 20.74 -5.75
N PHE A 56 -1.20 20.71 -7.06
CA PHE A 56 -0.65 21.64 -8.05
C PHE A 56 -1.73 22.55 -8.64
N LYS A 57 -1.31 23.73 -9.12
CA LYS A 57 -2.19 24.71 -9.78
C LYS A 57 -2.34 24.46 -11.27
N ASN A 58 -1.36 23.82 -11.90
CA ASN A 58 -1.34 23.55 -13.33
C ASN A 58 -0.49 22.31 -13.64
N GLY A 59 -0.64 21.78 -14.86
CA GLY A 59 0.03 20.57 -15.29
C GLY A 59 1.53 20.71 -15.54
N GLU A 60 2.05 21.91 -15.81
CA GLU A 60 3.49 22.10 -16.04
C GLU A 60 4.27 22.03 -14.73
N ASP A 61 3.76 22.65 -13.66
CA ASP A 61 4.34 22.51 -12.31
C ASP A 61 4.31 21.05 -11.86
N MET A 62 3.19 20.35 -12.05
CA MET A 62 3.06 18.93 -11.73
C MET A 62 4.04 18.08 -12.54
N LYS A 63 4.23 18.37 -13.82
CA LYS A 63 5.17 17.67 -14.70
C LYS A 63 6.60 17.86 -14.21
N ASN A 64 6.97 19.07 -13.83
CA ASN A 64 8.31 19.38 -13.31
C ASN A 64 8.60 18.67 -11.97
N ASP A 65 7.56 18.41 -11.16
CA ASP A 65 7.69 17.74 -9.87
C ASP A 65 7.35 16.23 -9.90
N LYS A 66 7.03 15.68 -11.09
CA LYS A 66 6.57 14.29 -11.25
C LYS A 66 7.52 13.28 -10.60
N GLU A 67 8.82 13.44 -10.80
CA GLU A 67 9.83 12.51 -10.28
C GLU A 67 9.89 12.54 -8.74
N ASN A 68 9.76 13.72 -8.13
CA ASN A 68 9.71 13.86 -6.69
C ASN A 68 8.46 13.19 -6.11
N ALA A 69 7.31 13.36 -6.77
CA ALA A 69 6.08 12.68 -6.38
C ALA A 69 6.21 11.15 -6.47
N LEU A 70 6.78 10.62 -7.56
CA LEU A 70 7.02 9.18 -7.70
C LEU A 70 7.93 8.64 -6.59
N ASN A 71 9.03 9.32 -6.30
CA ASN A 71 9.95 8.94 -5.24
C ASN A 71 9.30 8.99 -3.85
N TYR A 72 8.44 9.98 -3.59
CA TYR A 72 7.71 10.08 -2.32
C TYR A 72 6.87 8.83 -2.03
N PHE A 73 5.98 8.44 -2.96
CA PHE A 73 5.09 7.29 -2.73
C PHE A 73 5.83 5.95 -2.76
N THR A 74 6.79 5.78 -3.68
CA THR A 74 7.52 4.51 -3.80
C THR A 74 8.45 4.26 -2.63
N ASN A 75 9.10 5.29 -2.08
CA ASN A 75 9.92 5.16 -0.88
C ASN A 75 9.08 4.86 0.37
N ALA A 76 7.93 5.51 0.51
CA ALA A 76 7.01 5.21 1.63
C ALA A 76 6.51 3.76 1.56
N TYR A 77 6.09 3.31 0.38
CA TYR A 77 5.67 1.91 0.18
C TYR A 77 6.81 0.93 0.44
N ARG A 78 8.01 1.20 -0.07
CA ARG A 78 9.19 0.37 0.16
C ARG A 78 9.47 0.20 1.65
N ALA A 79 9.50 1.28 2.43
CA ALA A 79 9.76 1.22 3.85
C ALA A 79 8.74 0.36 4.61
N MET A 80 7.44 0.50 4.31
CA MET A 80 6.39 -0.33 4.92
C MET A 80 6.51 -1.81 4.50
N LEU A 81 6.82 -2.06 3.23
CA LEU A 81 6.98 -3.41 2.72
C LEU A 81 8.20 -4.10 3.35
N GLU A 82 9.32 -3.39 3.47
CA GLU A 82 10.53 -3.88 4.16
C GLU A 82 10.22 -4.24 5.62
N GLU A 83 9.54 -3.35 6.37
CA GLU A 83 9.11 -3.61 7.75
C GLU A 83 8.30 -4.92 7.87
N HIS A 84 7.31 -5.11 7.00
CA HIS A 84 6.48 -6.32 7.03
C HIS A 84 7.24 -7.57 6.59
N LEU A 85 8.05 -7.48 5.54
CA LEU A 85 8.84 -8.62 5.06
C LEU A 85 9.88 -9.05 6.10
N ASP A 86 10.53 -8.11 6.78
CA ASP A 86 11.47 -8.41 7.86
C ASP A 86 10.79 -9.15 9.03
N ASP A 87 9.54 -8.77 9.36
CA ASP A 87 8.76 -9.50 10.37
C ASP A 87 8.42 -10.94 9.93
N TYR A 88 8.00 -11.12 8.66
CA TYR A 88 7.78 -12.46 8.11
C TYR A 88 9.05 -13.29 8.05
N ILE A 89 10.19 -12.70 7.69
CA ILE A 89 11.50 -13.39 7.66
C ILE A 89 11.87 -13.85 9.07
N LYS A 90 11.74 -12.96 10.06
CA LYS A 90 12.08 -13.25 11.45
C LYS A 90 11.20 -14.33 12.05
N ASN A 91 9.91 -14.32 11.73
CA ASN A 91 8.90 -15.21 12.34
C ASN A 91 8.40 -16.30 11.38
N PHE A 92 9.13 -16.59 10.30
CA PHE A 92 8.67 -17.41 9.18
C PHE A 92 8.08 -18.75 9.62
N ASN A 93 8.81 -19.50 10.45
CA ASN A 93 8.36 -20.80 10.93
C ASN A 93 7.09 -20.72 11.78
N SER A 94 6.88 -19.63 12.52
CA SER A 94 5.69 -19.46 13.34
C SER A 94 4.46 -19.07 12.52
N TYR A 95 4.64 -18.27 11.46
CA TYR A 95 3.52 -17.80 10.63
C TYR A 95 3.16 -18.76 9.49
N MET A 96 4.19 -19.37 8.88
CA MET A 96 4.09 -20.16 7.65
C MET A 96 4.47 -21.63 7.85
N GLY A 97 4.96 -22.00 9.03
CA GLY A 97 5.24 -23.40 9.36
C GLY A 97 3.96 -24.24 9.46
N PRO A 98 4.10 -25.57 9.48
CA PRO A 98 2.96 -26.47 9.63
C PRO A 98 2.21 -26.11 10.91
N LYS A 99 0.88 -25.95 10.82
CA LYS A 99 0.03 -25.84 12.01
C LYS A 99 0.18 -27.14 12.79
N GLU A 100 0.66 -27.08 14.04
CA GLU A 100 0.64 -28.23 14.92
C GLU A 100 -0.81 -28.74 15.02
N SER A 101 -0.99 -30.02 14.69
CA SER A 101 -2.28 -30.72 14.60
C SER A 101 -2.88 -31.03 15.97
#